data_AF-F5VYV7-F1
#
_entry.id   AF-F5VYV7-F1
#
_cell.length_a   1.000
_cell.length_b   1.000
_cell.length_c   1.000
_cell.angle_alpha   90.00
_cell.angle_beta   90.00
_cell.angle_gamma   90.00
#
_symmetry.space_group_name_H-M   'P 1'
#
loop_
_entity.id
_entity.type
_entity.pdbx_description
1 polymer ?
#
loop_
_entity_poly.entity_id
_entity_poly.type
_entity_poly.pdbx_seq_one_letter_code
_entity_poly.pdbx_strand_id
1 'polypeptide(L)'
;MLMKKGSMYKIYNQHLLFHGCIPLEASGELKPLIINQSCYAGRELLDFFEYHIRQAAKNKEIGDDFSTDLIWYCWRGAVSPLFGKDKMTTLERYFVEDKDTHKEVENSYFSYRTSEKVCQLILEEFGLSSKESRMVNGHTPVKTVKGESPIRGGGLLFVIDGGLCKAYQKKTGTAGYSLLNNSYGFQLVTHQPFEGSQKVVEDPFAQTSLKRVIENVAQRTLIKSTSIGQMLLAQQQELFDLLHEFYDC
;
A
#
# COMPACT_ATOMS: atom_id res chain seq x y z
N MET A 1 5.45 19.05 3.72
CA MET A 1 4.53 18.55 2.68
C MET A 1 4.69 17.04 2.60
N LEU A 2 3.60 16.26 2.62
CA LEU A 2 3.63 14.79 2.61
C LEU A 2 4.51 14.21 1.49
N MET A 3 4.55 14.88 0.33
CA MET A 3 5.39 14.53 -0.81
C MET A 3 6.90 14.45 -0.51
N LYS A 4 7.40 15.07 0.57
CA LYS A 4 8.82 14.98 0.96
C LYS A 4 9.19 13.62 1.58
N LYS A 5 8.20 12.84 2.04
CA LYS A 5 8.41 11.60 2.78
C LYS A 5 7.58 10.42 2.27
N GLY A 6 6.50 10.69 1.53
CA GLY A 6 5.67 9.69 0.87
C GLY A 6 6.04 9.48 -0.59
N SER A 7 5.57 8.36 -1.13
CA SER A 7 5.67 7.91 -2.52
C SER A 7 4.48 7.00 -2.84
N MET A 8 4.17 6.80 -4.13
CA MET A 8 3.08 5.91 -4.59
C MET A 8 3.20 4.47 -4.06
N TYR A 9 4.44 3.99 -3.95
CA TYR A 9 4.80 2.74 -3.28
C TYR A 9 6.16 2.89 -2.61
N LYS A 10 6.50 1.94 -1.74
CA LYS A 10 7.81 1.88 -1.09
C LYS A 10 8.27 0.43 -1.02
N ILE A 11 9.48 0.17 -1.50
CA ILE A 11 10.18 -1.08 -1.21
C ILE A 11 11.00 -0.86 0.06
N TYR A 12 10.80 -1.71 1.06
CA TYR A 12 11.50 -1.60 2.33
C TYR A 12 11.73 -2.98 2.93
N ASN A 13 13.00 -3.29 3.25
CA ASN A 13 13.44 -4.62 3.71
C ASN A 13 12.93 -5.75 2.81
N GLN A 14 13.03 -5.61 1.49
CA GLN A 14 12.51 -6.57 0.50
C GLN A 14 10.99 -6.81 0.56
N HIS A 15 10.22 -5.90 1.14
CA HIS A 15 8.75 -5.93 1.11
C HIS A 15 8.21 -4.75 0.31
N LEU A 16 7.08 -4.94 -0.37
CA LEU A 16 6.39 -3.92 -1.14
C LEU A 16 5.26 -3.30 -0.32
N LEU A 17 5.27 -1.99 -0.14
CA LEU A 17 4.23 -1.24 0.57
C LEU A 17 3.52 -0.31 -0.42
N PHE A 18 2.19 -0.35 -0.47
CA PHE A 18 1.39 0.54 -1.34
C PHE A 18 0.00 0.78 -0.76
N HIS A 19 -0.61 1.92 -1.10
CA HIS A 19 -1.86 2.33 -0.46
C HIS A 19 -3.11 1.70 -1.10
N GLY A 20 -3.41 2.02 -2.37
CA GLY A 20 -4.66 1.65 -3.03
C GLY A 20 -4.62 0.25 -3.65
N CYS A 21 -4.34 0.17 -4.94
CA CYS A 21 -4.28 -1.08 -5.71
C CYS A 21 -3.16 -1.06 -6.75
N ILE A 22 -2.80 -2.24 -7.24
CA ILE A 22 -2.04 -2.40 -8.50
C ILE A 22 -3.05 -2.76 -9.59
N PRO A 23 -3.36 -1.87 -10.55
CA PRO A 23 -4.43 -2.10 -11.51
C PRO A 23 -4.23 -3.39 -12.31
N LEU A 24 -5.26 -4.25 -12.31
CA LEU A 24 -5.30 -5.47 -13.09
C LEU A 24 -6.51 -5.49 -14.03
N GLU A 25 -6.37 -6.20 -15.13
CA GLU A 25 -7.48 -6.57 -16.01
C GLU A 25 -8.22 -7.79 -15.46
N ALA A 26 -9.40 -8.07 -16.03
CA ALA A 26 -10.17 -9.24 -15.71
C ALA A 26 -9.40 -10.55 -15.99
N SER A 27 -8.45 -10.55 -16.93
CA SER A 27 -7.53 -11.68 -17.21
C SER A 27 -6.55 -11.95 -16.07
N GLY A 28 -6.34 -10.99 -15.16
CA GLY A 28 -5.29 -11.04 -14.13
C GLY A 28 -3.96 -10.44 -14.56
N GLU A 29 -3.85 -9.96 -15.80
CA GLU A 29 -2.69 -9.21 -16.29
C GLU A 29 -2.68 -7.77 -15.77
N LEU A 30 -1.51 -7.14 -15.77
CA LEU A 30 -1.34 -5.74 -15.39
C LEU A 30 -2.13 -4.85 -16.36
N LYS A 31 -2.99 -3.99 -15.80
CA LYS A 31 -3.82 -3.09 -16.60
C LYS A 31 -3.02 -1.87 -17.06
N PRO A 32 -2.87 -1.63 -18.38
CA PRO A 32 -2.13 -0.50 -18.87
C PRO A 32 -2.97 0.78 -18.87
N LEU A 33 -2.29 1.91 -18.66
CA LEU A 33 -2.75 3.25 -18.99
C LEU A 33 -2.04 3.70 -20.27
N ILE A 34 -2.81 4.08 -21.29
CA ILE A 34 -2.26 4.55 -22.57
C ILE A 34 -2.39 6.07 -22.65
N ILE A 35 -1.25 6.76 -22.81
CA ILE A 35 -1.19 8.22 -22.97
C ILE A 35 -0.19 8.54 -24.09
N ASN A 36 -0.62 9.29 -25.09
CA ASN A 36 0.22 9.73 -26.22
C ASN A 36 1.02 8.59 -26.86
N GLN A 37 0.38 7.42 -27.08
CA GLN A 37 0.98 6.19 -27.62
C GLN A 37 1.95 5.46 -26.68
N SER A 38 2.29 6.04 -25.53
CA SER A 38 3.01 5.34 -24.46
C SER A 38 2.06 4.50 -23.63
N CYS A 39 2.54 3.34 -23.17
CA CYS A 39 1.80 2.38 -22.38
C CYS A 39 2.48 2.22 -21.02
N TYR A 40 1.75 2.46 -19.93
CA TYR A 40 2.27 2.37 -18.57
C TYR A 40 1.48 1.32 -17.79
N ALA A 41 2.15 0.30 -17.26
CA ALA A 41 1.53 -0.76 -16.45
C ALA A 41 2.41 -1.09 -15.24
N GLY A 42 1.86 -1.81 -14.25
CA GLY A 42 2.65 -2.31 -13.11
C GLY A 42 3.43 -1.22 -12.37
N ARG A 43 4.73 -1.46 -12.17
CA ARG A 43 5.61 -0.50 -11.49
C ARG A 43 5.72 0.82 -12.25
N GLU A 44 5.86 0.74 -13.57
CA GLU A 44 6.02 1.92 -14.44
C GLU A 44 4.82 2.86 -14.36
N LEU A 45 3.61 2.31 -14.24
CA LEU A 45 2.39 3.11 -14.01
C LEU A 45 2.46 3.91 -12.71
N LEU A 46 2.92 3.30 -11.62
CA LEU A 46 3.03 3.99 -10.34
C LEU A 46 4.14 5.04 -10.39
N ASP A 47 5.27 4.76 -11.05
CA ASP A 47 6.37 5.71 -11.25
C ASP A 47 5.92 6.91 -12.10
N PHE A 48 5.12 6.67 -13.14
CA PHE A 48 4.51 7.70 -13.98
C PHE A 48 3.65 8.67 -13.17
N PHE A 49 2.71 8.15 -12.37
CA PHE A 49 1.89 9.00 -11.50
C PHE A 49 2.71 9.72 -10.43
N GLU A 50 3.68 9.04 -9.79
CA GLU A 50 4.57 9.63 -8.80
C GLU A 50 5.31 10.85 -9.37
N TYR A 51 5.86 10.73 -10.59
CA TYR A 51 6.51 11.83 -11.29
C TYR A 51 5.57 13.03 -11.43
N HIS A 52 4.39 12.83 -12.03
CA HIS A 52 3.46 13.93 -12.30
C HIS A 52 2.90 14.57 -11.03
N ILE A 53 2.55 13.79 -10.00
CA ILE A 53 2.11 14.34 -8.71
C ILE A 53 3.22 15.19 -8.09
N ARG A 54 4.49 14.77 -8.17
CA ARG A 54 5.63 15.57 -7.68
C ARG A 54 5.83 16.85 -8.50
N GLN A 55 5.64 16.79 -9.81
CA GLN A 55 5.77 17.96 -10.68
C GLN A 55 4.69 19.01 -10.40
N ALA A 56 3.42 18.59 -10.34
CA ALA A 56 2.32 19.48 -9.97
C ALA A 56 2.48 20.04 -8.53
N ALA A 57 2.97 19.23 -7.58
CA ALA A 57 3.23 19.71 -6.22
C ALA A 57 4.35 20.77 -6.10
N LYS A 58 5.29 20.80 -7.06
CA LYS A 58 6.33 21.86 -7.16
C LYS A 58 5.75 23.16 -7.74
N ASN A 59 4.82 23.05 -8.68
CA ASN A 59 4.27 24.17 -9.46
C ASN A 59 2.81 24.47 -9.10
N LYS A 60 2.52 24.71 -7.82
CA LYS A 60 1.14 24.78 -7.29
C LYS A 60 0.26 25.89 -7.87
N GLU A 61 0.88 26.92 -8.44
CA GLU A 61 0.16 28.04 -9.07
C GLU A 61 -0.39 27.68 -10.46
N ILE A 62 0.10 26.57 -11.05
CA ILE A 62 -0.39 26.06 -12.34
C ILE A 62 -1.55 25.10 -12.05
N GLY A 63 -2.70 25.35 -12.68
CA GLY A 63 -3.94 24.60 -12.44
C GLY A 63 -4.47 23.83 -13.64
N ASP A 64 -3.86 24.01 -14.81
CA ASP A 64 -4.38 23.58 -16.12
C ASP A 64 -3.34 22.80 -16.95
N ASP A 65 -2.28 22.31 -16.31
CA ASP A 65 -1.30 21.46 -16.96
C ASP A 65 -1.62 19.96 -16.79
N PHE A 66 -1.01 19.18 -17.66
CA PHE A 66 -1.16 17.72 -17.67
C PHE A 66 -0.83 17.06 -16.34
N SER A 67 0.17 17.56 -15.59
CA SER A 67 0.52 16.98 -14.30
C SER A 67 -0.56 17.24 -13.25
N THR A 68 -1.20 18.41 -13.28
CA THR A 68 -2.33 18.74 -12.42
C THR A 68 -3.57 17.93 -12.77
N ASP A 69 -3.85 17.73 -14.06
CA ASP A 69 -4.93 16.83 -14.52
C ASP A 69 -4.73 15.40 -14.00
N LEU A 70 -3.49 14.90 -13.97
CA LEU A 70 -3.20 13.56 -13.45
C LEU A 70 -3.41 13.42 -11.93
N ILE A 71 -3.31 14.50 -11.14
CA ILE A 71 -3.71 14.47 -9.72
C ILE A 71 -5.21 14.21 -9.62
N TRP A 72 -6.02 14.92 -10.42
CA TRP A 72 -7.46 14.71 -10.46
C TRP A 72 -7.81 13.33 -10.98
N TYR A 73 -7.11 12.85 -12.01
CA TYR A 73 -7.26 11.49 -12.52
C TYR A 73 -6.93 10.45 -11.44
N CYS A 74 -5.89 10.65 -10.63
CA CYS A 74 -5.58 9.75 -9.52
C CYS A 74 -6.76 9.59 -8.54
N TRP A 75 -7.57 10.63 -8.36
CA TRP A 75 -8.71 10.58 -7.46
C TRP A 75 -9.92 9.79 -8.00
N ARG A 76 -10.12 9.73 -9.32
CA ARG A 76 -11.37 9.18 -9.90
C ARG A 76 -11.22 8.29 -11.15
N GLY A 77 -10.00 8.11 -11.65
CA GLY A 77 -9.72 7.44 -12.92
C GLY A 77 -9.73 5.93 -12.80
N ALA A 78 -10.24 5.25 -13.83
CA ALA A 78 -10.42 3.80 -13.87
C ALA A 78 -9.13 2.99 -13.67
N VAL A 79 -8.00 3.54 -14.12
CA VAL A 79 -6.66 2.92 -14.05
C VAL A 79 -5.81 3.56 -12.94
N SER A 80 -6.42 4.39 -12.08
CA SER A 80 -5.70 4.98 -10.96
C SER A 80 -5.36 3.92 -9.90
N PRO A 81 -4.09 3.80 -9.48
CA PRO A 81 -3.69 2.95 -8.36
C PRO A 81 -4.17 3.48 -7.00
N LEU A 82 -4.73 4.69 -6.91
CA LEU A 82 -5.25 5.30 -5.67
C LEU A 82 -6.77 5.25 -5.54
N PHE A 83 -7.50 5.07 -6.65
CA PHE A 83 -8.96 5.06 -6.65
C PHE A 83 -9.55 3.65 -6.63
N GLY A 84 -9.01 2.75 -7.47
CA GLY A 84 -9.36 1.32 -7.45
C GLY A 84 -10.78 0.97 -7.91
N LYS A 85 -11.46 1.85 -8.64
CA LYS A 85 -12.79 1.60 -9.23
C LYS A 85 -12.84 2.10 -10.66
N ASP A 86 -13.79 1.61 -11.44
CA ASP A 86 -14.00 1.98 -12.84
C ASP A 86 -14.43 3.44 -13.03
N LYS A 87 -15.28 3.96 -12.13
CA LYS A 87 -15.76 5.35 -12.14
C LYS A 87 -16.16 5.78 -10.73
N MET A 88 -16.14 7.10 -10.52
CA MET A 88 -16.72 7.74 -9.34
C MET A 88 -18.16 8.14 -9.64
N THR A 89 -19.12 7.64 -8.86
CA THR A 89 -20.55 7.94 -9.05
C THR A 89 -21.11 8.85 -7.96
N THR A 90 -20.26 9.70 -7.37
CA THR A 90 -20.66 10.59 -6.26
C THR A 90 -21.77 11.56 -6.69
N LEU A 91 -21.71 12.09 -7.91
CA LEU A 91 -22.74 13.01 -8.41
C LEU A 91 -24.08 12.29 -8.54
N GLU A 92 -24.08 11.13 -9.19
CA GLU A 92 -25.25 10.30 -9.43
C GLU A 92 -25.90 9.91 -8.09
N ARG A 93 -25.10 9.52 -7.10
CA ARG A 93 -25.58 9.18 -5.75
C ARG A 93 -26.30 10.32 -5.03
N TYR A 94 -25.97 11.57 -5.35
CA TYR A 94 -26.55 12.75 -4.70
C TYR A 94 -27.76 13.30 -5.46
N PHE A 95 -27.76 13.19 -6.79
CA PHE A 95 -28.68 13.94 -7.65
C PHE A 95 -29.53 13.09 -8.61
N VAL A 96 -29.23 11.79 -8.75
CA VAL A 96 -29.97 10.89 -9.65
C VAL A 96 -30.66 9.82 -8.82
N GLU A 97 -31.99 9.69 -8.94
CA GLU A 97 -32.77 8.71 -8.18
C GLU A 97 -32.49 7.27 -8.62
N ASP A 98 -32.16 7.06 -9.89
CA ASP A 98 -31.86 5.74 -10.45
C ASP A 98 -30.58 5.13 -9.83
N LYS A 99 -30.77 4.13 -8.97
CA LYS A 99 -29.70 3.45 -8.23
C LYS A 99 -28.79 2.62 -9.11
N ASP A 100 -29.20 2.25 -10.32
CA ASP A 100 -28.31 1.53 -11.23
C ASP A 100 -27.14 2.41 -11.69
N THR A 101 -27.33 3.73 -11.73
CA THR A 101 -26.27 4.70 -12.02
C THR A 101 -25.24 4.83 -10.91
N HIS A 102 -25.55 4.37 -9.69
CA HIS A 102 -24.69 4.49 -8.49
C HIS A 102 -23.66 3.36 -8.36
N LYS A 103 -23.69 2.39 -9.26
CA LYS A 103 -22.80 1.23 -9.22
C LYS A 103 -21.39 1.64 -9.60
N GLU A 104 -20.45 1.38 -8.69
CA GLU A 104 -19.01 1.49 -8.91
C GLU A 104 -18.43 0.07 -8.90
N VAL A 105 -17.75 -0.31 -9.98
CA VAL A 105 -17.13 -1.63 -10.11
C VAL A 105 -15.69 -1.54 -9.62
N GLU A 106 -15.34 -2.40 -8.66
CA GLU A 106 -13.98 -2.47 -8.14
C GLU A 106 -13.00 -2.99 -9.20
N ASN A 107 -11.77 -2.47 -9.15
CA ASN A 107 -10.69 -2.98 -9.98
C ASN A 107 -10.43 -4.48 -9.70
N SER A 108 -10.11 -5.26 -10.73
CA SER A 108 -9.86 -6.71 -10.63
C SER A 108 -8.75 -7.08 -9.63
N TYR A 109 -7.86 -6.14 -9.29
CA TYR A 109 -6.94 -6.29 -8.16
C TYR A 109 -7.62 -6.79 -6.88
N PHE A 110 -8.80 -6.28 -6.53
CA PHE A 110 -9.43 -6.60 -5.24
C PHE A 110 -9.94 -8.03 -5.14
N SER A 111 -10.29 -8.67 -6.26
CA SER A 111 -10.56 -10.11 -6.32
C SER A 111 -9.25 -10.90 -6.36
N TYR A 112 -8.31 -10.52 -7.23
CA TYR A 112 -7.07 -11.25 -7.45
C TYR A 112 -6.05 -11.18 -6.30
N ARG A 113 -6.12 -10.19 -5.42
CA ARG A 113 -5.22 -10.06 -4.25
C ARG A 113 -5.35 -11.20 -3.22
N THR A 114 -6.31 -12.11 -3.43
CA THR A 114 -6.45 -13.35 -2.66
C THR A 114 -5.68 -14.53 -3.27
N SER A 115 -5.25 -14.42 -4.53
CA SER A 115 -4.50 -15.42 -5.26
C SER A 115 -3.00 -15.27 -5.00
N GLU A 116 -2.38 -16.33 -4.50
CA GLU A 116 -0.93 -16.39 -4.29
C GLU A 116 -0.16 -16.14 -5.60
N LYS A 117 -0.60 -16.73 -6.71
CA LYS A 117 0.02 -16.54 -8.04
C LYS A 117 0.09 -15.08 -8.45
N VAL A 118 -1.01 -14.33 -8.26
CA VAL A 118 -1.04 -12.91 -8.64
C VAL A 118 -0.24 -12.06 -7.67
N CYS A 119 -0.29 -12.37 -6.37
CA CYS A 119 0.56 -11.71 -5.39
C CYS A 119 2.06 -11.88 -5.70
N GLN A 120 2.47 -13.08 -6.12
CA GLN A 120 3.83 -13.37 -6.54
C GLN A 120 4.22 -12.57 -7.81
N LEU A 121 3.35 -12.54 -8.82
CA LEU A 121 3.56 -11.75 -10.04
C LEU A 121 3.76 -10.26 -9.73
N ILE A 122 2.95 -9.70 -8.81
CA ILE A 122 3.10 -8.31 -8.39
C ILE A 122 4.45 -8.10 -7.66
N LEU A 123 4.87 -9.01 -6.77
CA LEU A 123 6.18 -8.87 -6.12
C LEU A 123 7.32 -8.86 -7.16
N GLU A 124 7.27 -9.76 -8.15
CA GLU A 124 8.25 -9.85 -9.24
C GLU A 124 8.28 -8.60 -10.11
N GLU A 125 7.12 -8.02 -10.45
CA GLU A 125 6.99 -6.74 -11.16
C GLU A 125 7.72 -5.60 -10.46
N PHE A 126 7.78 -5.63 -9.12
CA PHE A 126 8.50 -4.65 -8.31
C PHE A 126 9.96 -5.07 -8.00
N GLY A 127 10.47 -6.13 -8.64
CA GLY A 127 11.84 -6.61 -8.48
C GLY A 127 12.09 -7.40 -7.19
N LEU A 128 11.03 -7.94 -6.56
CA LEU A 128 11.11 -8.70 -5.32
C LEU A 128 10.94 -10.20 -5.60
N SER A 129 12.05 -10.95 -5.53
CA SER A 129 12.09 -12.39 -5.78
C SER A 129 12.30 -13.25 -4.52
N SER A 130 12.49 -12.62 -3.36
CA SER A 130 12.68 -13.37 -2.11
C SER A 130 11.39 -14.07 -1.69
N LYS A 131 11.48 -15.31 -1.23
CA LYS A 131 10.35 -16.04 -0.63
C LYS A 131 9.84 -15.40 0.66
N GLU A 132 10.63 -14.52 1.27
CA GLU A 132 10.27 -13.73 2.45
C GLU A 132 9.63 -12.38 2.06
N SER A 133 9.61 -12.02 0.78
CA SER A 133 8.96 -10.79 0.33
C SER A 133 7.45 -10.84 0.57
N ARG A 134 6.92 -9.72 1.05
CA ARG A 134 5.50 -9.58 1.38
C ARG A 134 5.01 -8.26 0.80
N MET A 135 3.75 -8.23 0.43
CA MET A 135 3.02 -7.03 0.12
C MET A 135 2.30 -6.53 1.37
N VAL A 136 2.34 -5.22 1.60
CA VAL A 136 1.54 -4.54 2.61
C VAL A 136 0.66 -3.52 1.91
N ASN A 137 -0.65 -3.72 2.02
CA ASN A 137 -1.65 -2.90 1.35
C ASN A 137 -2.59 -2.24 2.35
N GLY A 138 -2.98 -0.99 2.08
CA GLY A 138 -3.95 -0.26 2.89
C GLY A 138 -5.30 -0.10 2.19
N HIS A 139 -5.91 1.07 2.41
CA HIS A 139 -7.07 1.61 1.69
C HIS A 139 -8.43 0.92 1.94
N THR A 140 -8.50 -0.41 1.87
CA THR A 140 -9.76 -1.14 2.06
C THR A 140 -9.90 -1.67 3.48
N PRO A 141 -11.05 -1.44 4.15
CA PRO A 141 -11.32 -2.03 5.46
C PRO A 141 -11.45 -3.56 5.37
N VAL A 142 -10.93 -4.27 6.38
CA VAL A 142 -11.05 -5.72 6.51
C VAL A 142 -12.34 -6.03 7.25
N LYS A 143 -13.26 -6.75 6.61
CA LYS A 143 -14.58 -7.06 7.21
C LYS A 143 -14.50 -8.35 8.02
N THR A 144 -13.88 -8.30 9.19
CA THR A 144 -13.66 -9.46 10.07
C THR A 144 -14.96 -10.13 10.50
N VAL A 145 -16.03 -9.34 10.72
CA VAL A 145 -17.39 -9.85 11.00
C VAL A 145 -17.92 -10.77 9.88
N LYS A 146 -17.46 -10.58 8.64
CA LYS A 146 -17.81 -11.42 7.48
C LYS A 146 -16.81 -12.56 7.23
N GLY A 147 -15.89 -12.80 8.16
CA GLY A 147 -14.84 -13.82 8.04
C GLY A 147 -13.67 -13.44 7.15
N GLU A 148 -13.54 -12.17 6.74
CA GLU A 148 -12.37 -11.74 5.96
C GLU A 148 -11.10 -11.77 6.81
N SER A 149 -10.01 -12.25 6.21
CA SER A 149 -8.68 -12.25 6.84
C SER A 149 -7.85 -11.03 6.38
N PRO A 150 -7.09 -10.40 7.30
CA PRO A 150 -6.09 -9.40 6.94
C PRO A 150 -4.88 -10.02 6.23
N ILE A 151 -4.70 -11.34 6.32
CA ILE A 151 -3.67 -12.10 5.61
C ILE A 151 -4.33 -12.77 4.39
N ARG A 152 -3.85 -12.46 3.19
CA ARG A 152 -4.41 -12.90 1.89
C ARG A 152 -3.30 -13.43 0.97
N GLY A 153 -3.66 -13.96 -0.19
CA GLY A 153 -2.69 -14.31 -1.23
C GLY A 153 -1.71 -15.39 -0.81
N GLY A 154 -2.19 -16.44 -0.12
CA GLY A 154 -1.31 -17.51 0.40
C GLY A 154 -0.37 -17.06 1.54
N GLY A 155 -0.58 -15.87 2.13
CA GLY A 155 0.32 -15.29 3.12
C GLY A 155 1.25 -14.22 2.55
N LEU A 156 1.21 -13.97 1.25
CA LEU A 156 2.04 -12.94 0.59
C LEU A 156 1.51 -11.52 0.78
N LEU A 157 0.24 -11.33 1.16
CA LEU A 157 -0.37 -10.00 1.31
C LEU A 157 -0.90 -9.77 2.72
N PHE A 158 -0.49 -8.67 3.33
CA PHE A 158 -1.04 -8.13 4.57
C PHE A 158 -1.83 -6.86 4.30
N VAL A 159 -3.13 -6.91 4.56
CA VAL A 159 -4.03 -5.76 4.45
C VAL A 159 -4.17 -5.12 5.82
N ILE A 160 -3.66 -3.89 5.96
CA ILE A 160 -3.68 -3.14 7.22
C ILE A 160 -4.64 -1.96 7.06
N ASP A 161 -5.79 -2.07 7.72
CA ASP A 161 -6.78 -1.00 7.73
C ASP A 161 -6.61 -0.07 8.94
N GLY A 162 -6.87 1.21 8.70
CA GLY A 162 -6.98 2.22 9.75
C GLY A 162 -8.36 2.14 10.40
N GLY A 163 -8.63 1.10 11.19
CA GLY A 163 -9.92 0.92 11.89
C GLY A 163 -10.21 1.93 13.01
N LEU A 164 -9.37 2.97 13.15
CA LEU A 164 -9.54 4.07 14.11
C LEU A 164 -10.77 4.95 13.82
N CYS A 165 -11.33 4.87 12.61
CA CYS A 165 -12.53 5.62 12.27
C CYS A 165 -13.79 4.91 12.80
N LYS A 166 -14.48 5.57 13.75
CA LYS A 166 -15.73 5.10 14.39
C LYS A 166 -16.82 4.66 13.41
N ALA A 167 -16.88 5.28 12.23
CA ALA A 167 -17.87 4.94 11.20
C ALA A 167 -17.67 3.53 10.60
N TYR A 168 -16.43 3.01 10.61
CA TYR A 168 -16.11 1.71 10.02
C TYR A 168 -16.14 0.56 11.02
N GLN A 169 -16.06 0.84 12.33
CA GLN A 169 -16.04 -0.19 13.40
C GLN A 169 -17.25 -1.13 13.34
N LYS A 170 -18.45 -0.62 12.99
CA LYS A 170 -19.65 -1.45 12.82
C LYS A 170 -19.53 -2.49 11.69
N LYS A 171 -18.70 -2.20 10.68
CA LYS A 171 -18.48 -3.06 9.50
C LYS A 171 -17.28 -3.98 9.66
N THR A 172 -16.21 -3.51 10.31
CA THR A 172 -14.97 -4.26 10.52
C THR A 172 -15.06 -5.19 11.73
N GLY A 173 -15.76 -4.78 12.80
CA GLY A 173 -15.83 -5.50 14.07
C GLY A 173 -14.59 -5.33 14.95
N THR A 174 -13.60 -4.55 14.51
CA THR A 174 -12.35 -4.26 15.22
C THR A 174 -12.00 -2.77 15.07
N ALA A 175 -11.06 -2.26 15.88
CA ALA A 175 -10.46 -0.94 15.70
C ALA A 175 -9.28 -0.94 14.71
N GLY A 176 -9.15 -2.00 13.92
CA GLY A 176 -8.12 -2.19 12.90
C GLY A 176 -6.92 -2.97 13.39
N TYR A 177 -5.85 -2.90 12.60
CA TYR A 177 -4.65 -3.72 12.80
C TYR A 177 -3.38 -2.88 12.90
N SER A 178 -2.39 -3.39 13.63
CA SER A 178 -1.00 -2.93 13.53
C SER A 178 -0.11 -4.07 13.09
N LEU A 179 0.69 -3.81 12.05
CA LEU A 179 1.72 -4.72 11.57
C LEU A 179 3.06 -4.31 12.16
N LEU A 180 3.69 -5.22 12.87
CA LEU A 180 5.03 -5.06 13.42
C LEU A 180 5.97 -5.97 12.61
N ASN A 181 7.13 -5.45 12.23
CA ASN A 181 8.20 -6.24 11.63
C ASN A 181 9.46 -6.04 12.48
N ASN A 182 9.93 -7.12 13.11
CA ASN A 182 11.16 -7.12 13.89
C ASN A 182 12.15 -8.13 13.31
N SER A 183 13.30 -8.32 13.95
CA SER A 183 14.35 -9.21 13.42
C SER A 183 13.95 -10.69 13.32
N TYR A 184 12.80 -11.08 13.84
CA TYR A 184 12.24 -12.44 13.77
C TYR A 184 11.02 -12.55 12.85
N GLY A 185 10.63 -11.45 12.18
CA GLY A 185 9.56 -11.43 11.18
C GLY A 185 8.34 -10.62 11.59
N PHE A 186 7.21 -10.90 10.93
CA PHE A 186 5.98 -10.14 11.07
C PHE A 186 5.07 -10.62 12.21
N GLN A 187 4.52 -9.64 12.93
CA GLN A 187 3.50 -9.82 13.96
C GLN A 187 2.33 -8.90 13.65
N LEU A 188 1.11 -9.44 13.74
CA LEU A 188 -0.12 -8.67 13.58
C LEU A 188 -0.81 -8.54 14.92
N VAL A 189 -1.11 -7.30 15.28
CA VAL A 189 -1.84 -6.95 16.49
C VAL A 189 -3.23 -6.48 16.08
N THR A 190 -4.26 -7.09 16.65
CA THR A 190 -5.66 -6.70 16.44
C THR A 190 -6.12 -5.81 17.59
N HIS A 191 -6.59 -4.61 17.25
CA HIS A 191 -7.10 -3.63 18.21
C HIS A 191 -8.60 -3.75 18.37
N GLN A 192 -9.08 -3.65 19.60
CA GLN A 192 -10.52 -3.61 19.90
C GLN A 192 -11.01 -2.16 19.95
N PRO A 193 -12.30 -1.91 19.66
CA PRO A 193 -12.90 -0.60 19.82
C PRO A 193 -12.70 -0.04 21.24
N PHE A 194 -12.49 1.28 21.34
CA PHE A 194 -12.39 1.96 22.62
C PHE A 194 -13.76 2.04 23.31
N GLU A 195 -13.88 1.44 24.49
CA GLU A 195 -15.15 1.34 25.23
C GLU A 195 -15.27 2.34 26.40
N GLY A 196 -14.36 3.32 26.50
CA GLY A 196 -14.36 4.35 27.55
C GLY A 196 -13.21 4.24 28.53
N SER A 197 -12.90 5.34 29.23
CA SER A 197 -11.78 5.41 30.19
C SER A 197 -11.96 4.49 31.39
N GLN A 198 -13.19 4.34 31.88
CA GLN A 198 -13.49 3.49 33.04
C GLN A 198 -13.13 2.01 32.79
N LYS A 199 -13.51 1.48 31.62
CA LYS A 199 -13.16 0.11 31.21
C LYS A 199 -11.65 -0.11 31.05
N VAL A 200 -10.88 0.92 30.68
CA VAL A 200 -9.41 0.83 30.60
C VAL A 200 -8.77 0.69 31.98
N VAL A 201 -9.33 1.38 32.98
CA VAL A 201 -8.83 1.29 34.35
C VAL A 201 -9.18 -0.07 34.97
N GLU A 202 -10.37 -0.58 34.67
CA GLU A 202 -10.86 -1.88 35.18
C GLU A 202 -10.20 -3.07 34.47
N ASP A 203 -9.97 -2.98 33.15
CA ASP A 203 -9.28 -3.99 32.33
C ASP A 203 -8.33 -3.33 31.31
N PRO A 204 -7.07 -3.08 31.68
CA PRO A 204 -6.09 -2.40 30.83
C PRO A 204 -5.74 -3.16 29.55
N PHE A 205 -5.97 -4.49 29.51
CA PHE A 205 -5.57 -5.34 28.40
C PHE A 205 -6.72 -5.72 27.46
N ALA A 206 -7.98 -5.47 27.85
CA ALA A 206 -9.17 -5.69 27.01
C ALA A 206 -9.09 -5.03 25.62
N GLN A 207 -8.39 -3.90 25.50
CA GLN A 207 -8.35 -3.13 24.26
C GLN A 207 -7.37 -3.67 23.20
N THR A 208 -6.42 -4.53 23.59
CA THR A 208 -5.45 -5.16 22.68
C THR A 208 -5.58 -6.67 22.76
N SER A 209 -6.43 -7.22 21.90
CA SER A 209 -6.96 -8.57 22.08
C SER A 209 -6.07 -9.71 21.57
N LEU A 210 -5.32 -9.51 20.47
CA LEU A 210 -4.64 -10.64 19.84
C LEU A 210 -3.38 -10.22 19.09
N LYS A 211 -2.23 -10.75 19.54
CA LYS A 211 -0.96 -10.71 18.85
C LYS A 211 -0.73 -12.05 18.15
N ARG A 212 -0.84 -12.06 16.82
CA ARG A 212 -0.57 -13.24 15.99
C ARG A 212 0.80 -13.10 15.35
N VAL A 213 1.68 -14.07 15.58
CA VAL A 213 2.90 -14.21 14.78
C VAL A 213 2.47 -14.72 13.41
N ILE A 214 2.75 -13.93 12.37
CA ILE A 214 2.39 -14.31 11.00
C ILE A 214 3.55 -15.05 10.34
N GLU A 215 4.76 -14.63 10.65
CA GLU A 215 5.97 -15.13 10.02
C GLU A 215 7.08 -15.24 11.05
N ASN A 216 7.71 -16.42 11.10
CA ASN A 216 8.95 -16.66 11.82
C ASN A 216 10.02 -16.95 10.78
N VAL A 217 11.00 -16.06 10.67
CA VAL A 217 12.18 -16.31 9.83
C VAL A 217 13.10 -17.33 10.50
N ALA A 218 13.68 -18.24 9.72
CA ALA A 218 14.58 -19.26 10.24
C ALA A 218 15.87 -18.66 10.82
N GLN A 219 16.31 -17.53 10.26
CA GLN A 219 17.46 -16.77 10.73
C GLN A 219 17.05 -15.34 11.05
N ARG A 220 17.57 -14.82 12.15
CA ARG A 220 17.32 -13.45 12.57
C ARG A 220 17.85 -12.45 11.52
N THR A 221 17.01 -11.51 11.10
CA THR A 221 17.42 -10.39 10.23
C THR A 221 18.43 -9.51 10.94
N LEU A 222 19.60 -9.32 10.33
CA LEU A 222 20.66 -8.45 10.84
C LEU A 222 20.56 -7.05 10.24
N ILE A 223 21.03 -6.02 10.95
CA ILE A 223 20.95 -4.63 10.46
C ILE A 223 21.59 -4.50 9.08
N LYS A 224 22.75 -5.16 8.85
CA LYS A 224 23.46 -5.14 7.57
C LYS A 224 22.60 -5.55 6.38
N SER A 225 21.62 -6.44 6.55
CA SER A 225 20.74 -6.92 5.47
C SER A 225 19.45 -6.12 5.31
N THR A 226 19.23 -5.10 6.15
CA THR A 226 18.08 -4.20 6.03
C THR A 226 18.33 -3.13 4.97
N SER A 227 17.29 -2.48 4.47
CA SER A 227 17.42 -1.35 3.53
C SER A 227 18.32 -0.24 4.09
N ILE A 228 18.24 0.05 5.40
CA ILE A 228 19.11 1.03 6.07
C ILE A 228 20.56 0.52 6.09
N GLY A 229 20.78 -0.75 6.44
CA GLY A 229 22.13 -1.33 6.46
C GLY A 229 22.80 -1.29 5.10
N GLN A 230 22.07 -1.63 4.03
CA GLN A 230 22.57 -1.55 2.65
C GLN A 230 22.89 -0.11 2.25
N MET A 231 22.04 0.86 2.63
CA MET A 231 22.31 2.28 2.40
C MET A 231 23.59 2.75 3.12
N LEU A 232 23.79 2.36 4.38
CA LEU A 232 24.98 2.71 5.15
C LEU A 232 26.25 2.09 4.55
N LEU A 233 26.17 0.85 4.06
CA LEU A 233 27.29 0.20 3.37
C LEU A 233 27.64 0.89 2.05
N ALA A 234 26.63 1.31 1.28
CA ALA A 234 26.85 2.09 0.06
C ALA A 234 27.51 3.44 0.35
N GLN A 235 27.04 4.15 1.38
CA GLN A 235 27.66 5.42 1.83
C GLN A 235 29.09 5.23 2.31
N GLN A 236 29.37 4.13 3.02
CA GLN A 236 30.73 3.80 3.43
C GLN A 236 31.64 3.60 2.21
N GLN A 237 31.17 2.88 1.19
CA GLN A 237 31.94 2.66 -0.04
C GLN A 237 32.20 3.97 -0.79
N GLU A 238 31.17 4.81 -0.96
CA GLU A 238 31.28 6.12 -1.61
C GLU A 238 32.32 7.02 -0.90
N LEU A 239 32.35 6.99 0.43
CA LEU A 239 33.36 7.72 1.20
C LEU A 239 34.78 7.16 1.01
N PHE A 240 34.93 5.84 0.90
CA PHE A 240 36.24 5.24 0.59
C PHE A 240 36.72 5.62 -0.81
N ASP A 241 35.81 5.63 -1.80
CA ASP A 241 36.14 5.99 -3.17
C ASP A 241 36.59 7.47 -3.27
N LEU A 242 35.88 8.38 -2.58
CA LEU A 242 36.26 9.80 -2.49
C LEU A 242 37.60 10.03 -1.78
N LEU A 243 37.88 9.24 -0.73
CA LEU A 243 39.16 9.29 -0.03
C LEU A 243 40.29 8.86 -0.97
N HIS A 244 40.09 7.75 -1.70
CA HIS A 244 41.05 7.21 -2.65
C HIS A 244 41.35 8.23 -3.76
N GLU A 245 40.34 8.89 -4.31
CA GLU A 245 40.51 9.94 -5.32
C GLU A 245 41.31 11.15 -4.79
N PHE A 246 41.14 11.51 -3.52
CA PHE A 246 41.84 12.63 -2.90
C PHE A 246 43.32 12.34 -2.58
N TYR A 247 43.65 11.09 -2.23
CA TYR A 247 45.00 10.71 -1.80
C TYR A 247 45.86 10.08 -2.92
N ASP A 248 45.27 9.62 -4.02
CA ASP A 248 45.97 9.05 -5.17
C ASP A 248 46.07 10.02 -6.37
N CYS A 249 45.93 11.33 -6.11
CA CYS A 249 46.35 12.43 -6.99
C CYS A 249 47.77 12.91 -6.64
#